data_AF-A0A1B6F364-F1
#
_entry.id   AF-A0A1B6F364-F1
#
_cell.length_a   1.000
_cell.length_b   1.000
_cell.length_c   1.000
_cell.angle_alpha   90.00
_cell.angle_beta   90.00
_cell.angle_gamma   90.00
#
_symmetry.space_group_name_H-M   'P 1'
#
loop_
_entity.id
_entity.type
_entity.pdbx_description
1 polymer ?
#
loop_
_entity_poly.entity_id
_entity_poly.type
_entity_poly.pdbx_seq_one_letter_code
_entity_poly.pdbx_strand_id
1 'polypeptide(L)'
;NLQKKRFFIAGESFASHYNLELAVKIHEENQVATNLKINLVGILVGNGILDLGCNDASNLMYELGIIDEEQRSQLKETNKLVVQAIEDKNYTKAMQIVGSMHNRFYALLPSEY
;
A
#
# COMPACT_ATOMS: atom_id res chain seq x y z
N ASN A 1 21.63 24.90 -9.72
CA ASN A 1 20.21 25.17 -10.02
C ASN A 1 19.47 23.85 -10.21
N LEU A 2 18.63 23.46 -9.24
CA LEU A 2 17.90 22.18 -9.23
C LEU A 2 16.48 22.29 -9.80
N GLN A 3 15.87 23.48 -9.78
CA GLN A 3 14.45 23.71 -10.11
C GLN A 3 14.05 23.19 -11.50
N LYS A 4 14.92 23.34 -12.51
CA LYS A 4 14.66 22.91 -13.89
C LYS A 4 14.95 21.41 -14.14
N LYS A 5 15.62 20.74 -13.20
CA LYS A 5 16.02 19.34 -13.36
C LYS A 5 14.79 18.43 -13.28
N ARG A 6 14.85 17.30 -13.98
CA ARG A 6 13.81 16.26 -13.89
C ARG A 6 13.73 15.80 -12.44
N PHE A 7 12.53 15.85 -11.89
CA PHE A 7 12.22 15.41 -10.55
C PHE A 7 11.39 14.14 -10.61
N PHE A 8 11.74 13.16 -9.79
CA PHE A 8 11.06 11.88 -9.68
C PHE A 8 10.73 11.63 -8.22
N ILE A 9 9.56 11.05 -7.99
CA ILE A 9 9.15 10.58 -6.67
C ILE A 9 9.26 9.06 -6.68
N ALA A 10 9.95 8.49 -5.69
CA ALA A 10 10.09 7.05 -5.55
C ALA A 10 9.88 6.66 -4.09
N GLY A 11 9.25 5.51 -3.85
CA GLY A 11 8.93 5.03 -2.52
C GLY A 11 8.25 3.67 -2.55
N GLU A 12 8.16 3.06 -1.37
CA GLU A 12 7.72 1.68 -1.20
C GLU A 12 6.66 1.56 -0.10
N SER A 13 5.85 0.51 -0.16
CA SER A 13 4.92 0.16 0.92
C SER A 13 3.94 1.31 1.16
N PHE A 14 3.78 1.77 2.41
CA PHE A 14 2.88 2.85 2.75
C PHE A 14 3.32 4.23 2.20
N ALA A 15 4.60 4.38 1.82
CA ALA A 15 5.07 5.62 1.19
C ALA A 15 4.40 5.89 -0.16
N SER A 16 3.77 4.87 -0.76
CA SER A 16 2.97 5.00 -1.97
C SER A 16 1.83 6.00 -1.84
N HIS A 17 1.19 6.08 -0.66
CA HIS A 17 0.19 7.11 -0.38
C HIS A 17 0.79 8.51 -0.46
N TYR A 18 1.91 8.73 0.22
CA TYR A 18 2.61 10.03 0.23
C TYR A 18 3.12 10.40 -1.16
N ASN A 19 3.63 9.44 -1.91
CA ASN A 19 4.16 9.67 -3.24
C ASN A 19 3.08 10.17 -4.21
N LEU A 20 1.92 9.52 -4.20
CA LEU A 20 0.79 9.89 -5.04
C LEU A 20 0.20 11.23 -4.61
N GLU A 21 0.01 11.44 -3.30
CA GLU A 21 -0.51 12.71 -2.77
C GLU A 21 0.42 13.88 -3.08
N LEU A 22 1.73 13.70 -2.89
CA LEU A 22 2.73 14.70 -3.25
C LEU A 22 2.73 15.00 -4.74
N ALA A 23 2.59 13.98 -5.59
CA ALA A 23 2.54 14.16 -7.03
C ALA A 23 1.31 14.97 -7.47
N VAL A 24 0.14 14.65 -6.91
CA VAL A 24 -1.10 15.43 -7.13
C VAL A 24 -0.88 16.87 -6.69
N LYS A 25 -0.35 17.08 -5.48
CA LYS A 25 -0.08 18.42 -4.97
C LYS A 25 0.87 19.22 -5.87
N ILE A 26 1.97 18.61 -6.33
CA ILE A 26 2.89 19.25 -7.27
C ILE A 26 2.18 19.60 -8.58
N HIS A 27 1.35 18.70 -9.11
CA HIS A 27 0.61 18.94 -10.34
C HIS A 27 -0.33 20.14 -10.21
N GLU A 28 -1.13 20.20 -9.15
CA GLU A 28 -2.06 21.29 -8.87
C GLU A 28 -1.34 22.64 -8.71
N GLU A 29 -0.30 22.68 -7.89
CA GLU A 29 0.49 23.90 -7.66
C GLU A 29 1.16 24.39 -8.96
N ASN A 30 1.64 23.47 -9.81
CA ASN A 30 2.23 23.82 -11.10
C ASN A 30 1.23 24.45 -12.09
N GLN A 31 -0.08 24.20 -11.95
CA GLN A 31 -1.11 24.81 -12.79
C GLN A 31 -1.28 26.30 -12.48
N VAL A 32 -1.20 26.68 -11.20
CA VAL A 32 -1.47 28.05 -10.74
C VAL A 32 -0.19 28.87 -10.53
N ALA A 33 0.96 28.22 -10.35
CA ALA A 33 2.22 28.91 -10.09
C ALA A 33 2.75 29.68 -11.31
N THR A 34 3.17 30.92 -11.08
CA THR A 34 3.79 31.79 -12.09
C THR A 34 5.33 31.69 -12.11
N ASN A 35 5.95 31.46 -10.95
CA ASN A 35 7.41 31.59 -10.79
C ASN A 35 8.12 30.31 -10.30
N LEU A 36 7.45 29.46 -9.52
CA LEU A 36 8.03 28.23 -8.97
C LEU A 36 7.26 27.01 -9.46
N LYS A 37 7.85 26.30 -10.42
CA LYS A 37 7.36 24.99 -10.88
C LYS A 37 8.38 23.90 -10.59
N ILE A 38 7.90 22.72 -10.23
CA ILE A 38 8.69 21.51 -10.09
C ILE A 38 8.51 20.68 -11.35
N ASN A 39 9.60 20.35 -12.04
CA ASN A 39 9.58 19.51 -13.24
C ASN A 39 9.41 18.01 -12.87
N LEU A 40 8.25 17.65 -12.32
CA LEU A 40 7.88 16.28 -11.99
C LEU A 40 7.66 15.47 -13.28
N VAL A 41 8.47 14.43 -13.47
CA VAL A 41 8.46 13.62 -14.70
C VAL A 41 7.91 12.21 -14.48
N GLY A 42 7.91 11.71 -13.25
CA GLY A 42 7.40 10.38 -12.97
C GLY A 42 7.35 10.04 -11.49
N ILE A 43 6.56 9.01 -11.21
CA ILE A 43 6.35 8.43 -9.89
C ILE A 43 6.69 6.93 -10.01
N LEU A 44 7.49 6.42 -9.08
CA LEU A 44 7.81 5.01 -8.96
C LEU A 44 7.27 4.51 -7.61
N VAL A 45 6.46 3.46 -7.66
CA VAL A 45 5.85 2.84 -6.49
C VAL A 45 6.29 1.38 -6.45
N GLY A 46 7.07 1.02 -5.44
CA GLY A 46 7.44 -0.38 -5.15
C GLY A 46 6.47 -0.98 -4.15
N ASN A 47 5.93 -2.17 -4.44
CA ASN A 47 5.12 -2.97 -3.50
C ASN A 47 4.13 -2.14 -2.67
N GLY A 48 3.42 -1.22 -3.31
CA GLY A 48 2.62 -0.22 -2.63
C GLY A 48 1.33 -0.77 -2.04
N ILE A 49 1.06 -0.43 -0.78
CA ILE A 49 -0.26 -0.60 -0.19
C ILE A 49 -1.05 0.65 -0.58
N LEU A 50 -2.00 0.51 -1.52
CA LEU A 50 -2.80 1.62 -2.06
C LEU A 50 -4.28 1.50 -1.71
N ASP A 51 -4.77 0.26 -1.69
CA ASP A 51 -6.14 -0.08 -1.32
C ASP A 51 -6.13 -1.35 -0.47
N LEU A 52 -6.56 -1.22 0.78
CA LEU A 52 -6.66 -2.33 1.72
C LEU A 52 -7.72 -3.36 1.28
N GLY A 53 -8.73 -2.96 0.50
CA GLY A 53 -9.75 -3.86 -0.03
C GLY A 53 -9.24 -4.76 -1.16
N CYS A 54 -8.13 -4.40 -1.80
CA CYS A 54 -7.52 -5.15 -2.90
C CYS A 54 -6.25 -5.92 -2.50
N ASN A 55 -5.91 -5.96 -1.21
CA ASN A 55 -4.64 -6.51 -0.73
C ASN A 55 -4.68 -8.02 -0.42
N ASP A 56 -5.41 -8.81 -1.21
CA ASP A 56 -5.52 -10.26 -1.02
C ASP A 56 -4.35 -11.02 -1.68
N ALA A 57 -3.31 -11.28 -0.90
CA ALA A 57 -2.18 -12.11 -1.33
C ALA A 57 -2.41 -13.62 -1.11
N SER A 58 -3.56 -14.06 -0.59
CA SER A 58 -3.76 -15.45 -0.13
C SER A 58 -3.53 -16.49 -1.23
N ASN A 59 -4.05 -16.27 -2.44
CA ASN A 59 -3.87 -17.20 -3.56
C ASN A 59 -2.41 -17.28 -3.99
N LEU A 60 -1.74 -16.13 -4.14
CA LEU A 60 -0.33 -16.08 -4.51
C LEU A 60 0.54 -16.81 -3.49
N MET A 61 0.32 -16.57 -2.20
CA MET A 61 1.08 -17.22 -1.13
C MET A 61 0.86 -18.74 -1.10
N TYR A 62 -0.36 -19.20 -1.37
CA TYR A 62 -0.66 -20.63 -1.49
C TYR A 62 0.00 -21.26 -2.71
N GLU A 63 -0.10 -20.62 -3.88
CA GLU A 63 0.51 -21.10 -5.13
C GLU A 63 2.04 -21.19 -5.04
N LEU A 64 2.66 -20.31 -4.25
CA LEU A 64 4.10 -20.33 -3.96
C LEU A 64 4.49 -21.32 -2.86
N GLY A 65 3.54 -22.01 -2.23
CA GLY A 65 3.81 -22.95 -1.13
C GLY A 65 4.24 -22.30 0.18
N ILE A 66 4.00 -20.99 0.34
CA ILE A 66 4.32 -20.24 1.58
C ILE A 66 3.31 -20.56 2.67
N ILE A 67 2.06 -20.80 2.29
CA ILE A 67 0.95 -21.14 3.20
C ILE A 67 0.20 -22.37 2.70
N ASP A 68 -0.47 -23.07 3.62
CA ASP A 68 -1.38 -24.17 3.29
C ASP A 68 -2.82 -23.70 2.96
N GLU A 69 -3.70 -24.63 2.60
CA GLU A 69 -5.09 -24.34 2.22
C GLU A 69 -5.93 -23.81 3.41
N GLU A 70 -5.60 -24.23 4.64
CA GLU A 70 -6.28 -23.72 5.84
C GLU A 70 -5.93 -22.24 6.05
N GLN A 71 -4.64 -21.90 6.02
CA GLN A 71 -4.13 -20.54 6.14
C GLN A 71 -4.64 -19.64 5.00
N ARG A 72 -4.68 -20.15 3.76
CA ARG A 72 -5.27 -19.43 2.63
C ARG A 72 -6.74 -19.08 2.89
N SER A 73 -7.52 -20.04 3.37
CA SER A 73 -8.93 -19.83 3.71
C SER A 73 -9.10 -18.80 4.83
N GLN A 74 -8.26 -18.86 5.86
CA GLN A 74 -8.27 -17.88 6.96
C GLN A 74 -7.93 -16.45 6.48
N LEU A 75 -6.96 -16.30 5.58
CA LEU A 75 -6.62 -15.00 4.99
C LEU A 75 -7.76 -14.44 4.14
N LYS A 76 -8.44 -15.28 3.36
CA LYS A 76 -9.63 -14.86 2.58
C LYS A 76 -10.75 -14.35 3.46
N GLU A 77 -11.07 -15.07 4.54
CA GLU A 77 -12.09 -14.60 5.49
C GLU A 77 -11.67 -13.30 6.19
N THR A 78 -10.39 -13.18 6.54
CA THR A 78 -9.86 -11.94 7.12
C THR A 78 -9.99 -10.76 6.15
N ASN A 79 -9.68 -10.95 4.86
CA ASN A 79 -9.83 -9.92 3.84
C ASN A 79 -11.29 -9.50 3.64
N LYS A 80 -12.25 -10.43 3.72
CA LYS A 80 -13.69 -10.06 3.73
C LYS A 80 -14.03 -9.14 4.89
N LEU A 81 -13.49 -9.38 6.08
CA LEU A 81 -13.71 -8.51 7.25
C LEU A 81 -13.07 -7.13 7.07
N VAL A 82 -11.91 -7.05 6.41
CA VAL A 82 -11.27 -5.78 6.05
C VAL A 82 -12.16 -5.01 5.07
N VAL A 83 -12.63 -5.65 3.99
CA VAL A 83 -13.52 -5.04 3.00
C VAL A 83 -14.80 -4.54 3.65
N GLN A 84 -15.45 -5.34 4.50
CA GLN A 84 -16.65 -4.91 5.22
C GLN A 84 -16.38 -3.69 6.10
N ALA A 85 -15.26 -3.66 6.82
CA ALA A 85 -14.91 -2.51 7.66
C ALA A 85 -14.65 -1.24 6.83
N ILE A 86 -14.13 -1.37 5.60
CA ILE A 86 -13.97 -0.24 4.66
C ILE A 86 -15.32 0.23 4.15
N GLU A 87 -16.22 -0.67 3.76
CA GLU A 87 -17.59 -0.36 3.33
C GLU A 87 -18.38 0.36 4.42
N ASP A 88 -18.20 -0.06 5.67
CA ASP A 88 -18.78 0.58 6.87
C ASP A 88 -18.11 1.92 7.23
N LYS A 89 -17.11 2.37 6.46
CA LYS A 89 -16.26 3.56 6.72
C LYS A 89 -15.53 3.51 8.07
N ASN A 90 -15.33 2.31 8.62
CA ASN A 90 -14.61 2.09 9.86
C ASN A 90 -13.13 1.74 9.59
N TYR A 91 -12.38 2.74 9.13
CA TYR A 91 -10.99 2.57 8.72
C TYR A 91 -10.06 2.17 9.86
N THR A 92 -10.34 2.60 11.09
CA THR A 92 -9.59 2.17 12.28
C THR A 92 -9.70 0.67 12.48
N LYS A 93 -10.91 0.11 12.38
CA LYS A 93 -11.15 -1.34 12.46
C LYS A 93 -10.46 -2.08 11.31
N ALA A 94 -10.55 -1.55 10.08
CA ALA A 94 -9.86 -2.15 8.94
C ALA A 94 -8.35 -2.25 9.18
N MET A 95 -7.72 -1.17 9.65
CA MET A 95 -6.29 -1.15 9.99
C MET A 95 -5.92 -2.08 11.14
N GLN A 96 -6.78 -2.20 12.17
CA GLN A 96 -6.55 -3.14 13.27
C GLN A 96 -6.57 -4.59 12.79
N ILE A 97 -7.54 -4.95 11.92
CA ILE A 97 -7.63 -6.30 11.34
C ILE A 97 -6.36 -6.60 10.54
N VAL A 98 -5.96 -5.71 9.63
CA VAL A 98 -4.73 -5.87 8.83
C VAL A 98 -3.49 -6.00 9.72
N GLY A 99 -3.35 -5.16 10.75
CA GLY A 99 -2.22 -5.23 11.69
C GLY A 99 -2.16 -6.56 12.44
N SER A 100 -3.30 -7.06 12.91
CA SER A 100 -3.39 -8.36 13.58
C SER A 100 -3.07 -9.54 12.65
N MET A 101 -3.53 -9.48 11.39
CA MET A 101 -3.21 -10.47 10.36
C MET A 101 -1.71 -10.53 10.09
N HIS A 102 -1.07 -9.37 9.95
CA HIS A 102 0.38 -9.26 9.75
C HIS A 102 1.13 -9.91 10.92
N ASN A 103 0.81 -9.54 12.17
CA ASN A 103 1.45 -10.12 13.35
C ASN A 103 1.29 -11.64 13.43
N ARG A 104 0.09 -12.16 13.10
CA ARG A 104 -0.16 -13.61 13.08
C ARG A 104 0.66 -14.31 12.01
N PHE A 105 0.82 -13.71 10.84
CA PHE A 105 1.67 -14.26 9.79
C PHE A 105 3.13 -14.37 10.23
N TYR A 106 3.73 -13.31 10.80
CA TYR A 106 5.11 -13.38 11.31
C TYR A 106 5.27 -14.36 12.47
N ALA A 107 4.26 -14.53 13.32
CA ALA A 107 4.29 -15.50 14.40
C ALA A 107 4.26 -16.96 13.91
N LEU A 108 3.81 -17.21 12.67
CA LEU A 108 3.77 -18.53 12.05
C LEU A 108 5.03 -18.84 11.23
N LEU A 109 5.87 -17.83 10.95
CA LEU A 109 7.15 -18.07 10.31
C LEU A 109 8.07 -18.79 11.32
N PRO A 110 8.75 -19.87 10.91
CA PRO A 110 9.73 -20.52 11.79
C PRO A 110 10.79 -19.50 12.22
N SER A 111 11.16 -19.53 13.50
CA SER A 111 12.10 -18.59 14.12
C SER A 111 13.56 -18.72 13.63
N GLU A 112 13.79 -19.45 12.54
CA GLU A 112 15.12 -19.81 12.04
C GLU A 112 15.59 -18.91 10.87
N TYR A 113 15.09 -17.67 10.83
CA TYR A 113 15.71 -16.55 10.11
C TYR A 113 15.87 -15.34 11.04
#